data_AF-A0AA43JCU6-F1
#
_entry.id   AF-A0AA43JCU6-F1
#
_cell.length_a   1.000
_cell.length_b   1.000
_cell.length_c   1.000
_cell.angle_alpha   90.00
_cell.angle_beta   90.00
_cell.angle_gamma   90.00
#
_symmetry.space_group_name_H-M   'P 1'
#
loop_
_entity.id
_entity.type
_entity.pdbx_description
1 polymer ?
#
loop_
_entity_poly.entity_id
_entity_poly.type
_entity_poly.pdbx_seq_one_letter_code
_entity_poly.pdbx_strand_id
1 'polypeptide(L)'
;MSTGLFASWMLAQEARALLTRLARVKPFALHEPMLPAAAILPTAQSAIERYLTRGRRELHGLVHDFLRWLEGPQGRQASPAEAQRRFTFLRLKFNIVLTQFDTFSDVLTQRSENETGVWLSGLDVVSTDALALPGDYYQAPPVICYLDRGVGAAIRRARTRMPGGGENPVAIIRVPRERMVGSGIASSLIHEVGHQASSLLDLVNSLRPLLCGLQRGAPGERLIWQIWERWISEIVADFWSVARVGIGSTMGLMGVVSLPRAFVFRLNLDDPHPAPWIRVKLSAAIGNALYPHPQWGRLATLWESFYPLEKLEAQQKALFTRLQASMPGFIALLMHHRPKALRGRSLVEALDVGQRQPARLAALFHLWRRTPAAMYQAAPSLVFAVIGQARADGKISPESESTLVAKLLTHWALRSTLDMSAHCATKPTRRLRRSSVQLHMKVV
;
A
#
# COMPACT_ATOMS: atom_id res chain seq x y z
N MET A 1 7.86 7.67 -55.67
CA MET A 1 7.66 6.48 -54.81
C MET A 1 6.18 6.16 -54.78
N SER A 2 5.77 4.88 -54.89
CA SER A 2 4.36 4.54 -54.69
C SER A 2 3.96 4.86 -53.25
N THR A 3 2.70 5.26 -53.02
CA THR A 3 2.20 5.65 -51.69
C THR A 3 2.44 4.56 -50.63
N GLY A 4 2.37 3.28 -51.03
CA GLY A 4 2.68 2.14 -50.16
C GLY A 4 4.16 2.05 -49.76
N LEU A 5 5.10 2.25 -50.69
CA LEU A 5 6.54 2.25 -50.40
C LEU A 5 6.93 3.41 -49.48
N PHE A 6 6.36 4.59 -49.71
CA PHE A 6 6.60 5.75 -48.85
C PHE A 6 6.03 5.54 -47.44
N ALA A 7 4.80 5.01 -47.32
CA ALA A 7 4.19 4.69 -46.02
C ALA A 7 5.01 3.66 -45.24
N SER A 8 5.47 2.60 -45.89
CA SER A 8 6.35 1.60 -45.28
C SER A 8 7.66 2.22 -44.80
N TRP A 9 8.31 3.05 -45.62
CA TRP A 9 9.53 3.74 -45.21
C TRP A 9 9.32 4.64 -44.00
N MET A 10 8.23 5.43 -43.99
CA MET A 10 7.89 6.35 -42.90
C MET A 10 7.64 5.58 -41.58
N LEU A 11 6.88 4.48 -41.63
CA LEU A 11 6.64 3.62 -40.48
C LEU A 11 7.92 2.95 -39.95
N ALA A 12 8.84 2.57 -40.84
CA ALA A 12 10.13 2.04 -40.43
C ALA A 12 10.97 3.10 -39.69
N GLN A 13 10.96 4.36 -40.15
CA GLN A 13 11.65 5.45 -39.46
C GLN A 13 11.06 5.72 -38.07
N GLU A 14 9.73 5.76 -37.96
CA GLU A 14 9.05 5.93 -36.67
C GLU A 14 9.34 4.78 -35.70
N ALA A 15 9.35 3.54 -36.18
CA ALA A 15 9.73 2.37 -35.39
C ALA A 15 11.19 2.45 -34.89
N ARG A 16 12.13 2.87 -35.76
CA ARG A 16 13.52 3.12 -35.36
C ARG A 16 13.63 4.26 -34.36
N ALA A 17 12.84 5.32 -34.51
CA ALA A 17 12.78 6.42 -33.54
C ALA A 17 12.26 5.96 -32.17
N LEU A 18 11.34 4.98 -32.10
CA LEU A 18 10.94 4.36 -30.83
C LEU A 18 12.11 3.63 -30.17
N LEU A 19 12.93 2.89 -30.93
CA LEU A 19 14.13 2.24 -30.39
C LEU A 19 15.14 3.25 -29.84
N THR A 20 15.39 4.34 -30.57
CA THR A 20 16.29 5.42 -30.13
C THR A 20 15.80 6.06 -28.84
N ARG A 21 14.49 6.34 -28.72
CA ARG A 21 13.89 6.89 -27.49
C ARG A 21 13.99 5.89 -26.34
N LEU A 22 13.70 4.61 -26.59
CA LEU A 22 13.78 3.55 -25.60
C LEU A 22 15.21 3.35 -25.06
N ALA A 23 16.23 3.56 -25.90
CA ALA A 23 17.64 3.50 -25.50
C ALA A 23 18.05 4.64 -24.57
N ARG A 24 17.34 5.79 -24.59
CA ARG A 24 17.59 6.92 -23.68
C ARG A 24 17.06 6.69 -22.26
N VAL A 25 16.18 5.71 -22.07
CA VAL A 25 15.70 5.31 -20.73
C VAL A 25 16.81 4.55 -20.02
N LYS A 26 17.47 5.23 -19.08
CA LYS A 26 18.62 4.72 -18.33
C LYS A 26 18.19 4.11 -16.99
N PRO A 27 18.96 3.16 -16.43
CA PRO A 27 18.74 2.65 -15.08
C PRO A 27 18.75 3.77 -14.03
N PHE A 28 17.91 3.66 -13.00
CA PHE A 28 17.83 4.66 -11.94
C PHE A 28 19.12 4.75 -11.12
N ALA A 29 19.85 3.64 -11.03
CA ALA A 29 21.16 3.58 -10.39
C ALA A 29 22.20 4.57 -10.97
N LEU A 30 21.96 5.12 -12.17
CA LEU A 30 22.86 6.07 -12.83
C LEU A 30 22.43 7.54 -12.71
N HIS A 31 21.23 7.83 -12.19
CA HIS A 31 20.64 9.18 -12.32
C HIS A 31 19.97 9.76 -11.08
N GLU A 32 19.67 8.98 -10.04
CA GLU A 32 18.98 9.48 -8.85
C GLU A 32 19.95 9.62 -7.65
N PRO A 33 20.46 10.83 -7.35
CA PRO A 33 21.37 11.04 -6.23
C PRO A 33 20.58 11.17 -4.92
N MET A 34 20.72 10.19 -4.02
CA MET A 34 20.07 10.19 -2.72
C MET A 34 21.07 9.95 -1.60
N LEU A 35 20.77 10.47 -0.41
CA LEU A 35 21.49 10.06 0.80
C LEU A 35 21.36 8.53 0.94
N PRO A 36 22.41 7.80 1.34
CA PRO A 36 22.32 6.36 1.51
C PRO A 36 21.18 5.91 2.45
N ALA A 37 20.85 6.73 3.45
CA ALA A 37 19.72 6.48 4.36
C ALA A 37 18.34 6.72 3.71
N ALA A 38 18.26 7.58 2.69
CA ALA A 38 17.03 7.83 1.93
C ALA A 38 16.78 6.79 0.82
N ALA A 39 17.79 5.97 0.52
CA ALA A 39 17.71 4.99 -0.54
C ALA A 39 16.66 3.91 -0.28
N ILE A 40 15.96 3.52 -1.35
CA ILE A 40 15.05 2.38 -1.29
C ILE A 40 15.85 1.10 -1.02
N LEU A 41 15.18 0.10 -0.45
CA LEU A 41 15.82 -1.19 -0.18
C LEU A 41 16.40 -1.81 -1.46
N PRO A 42 17.59 -2.44 -1.43
CA PRO A 42 18.19 -3.06 -2.61
C PRO A 42 17.31 -4.12 -3.28
N THR A 43 16.46 -4.79 -2.50
CA THR A 43 15.45 -5.74 -3.01
C THR A 43 14.39 -5.05 -3.85
N ALA A 44 13.93 -3.87 -3.42
CA ALA A 44 12.99 -3.02 -4.15
C ALA A 44 13.63 -2.49 -5.43
N GLN A 45 14.84 -1.94 -5.35
CA GLN A 45 15.58 -1.44 -6.51
C GLN A 45 15.80 -2.54 -7.55
N SER A 46 16.27 -3.71 -7.11
CA SER A 46 16.47 -4.86 -7.99
C SER A 46 15.16 -5.35 -8.62
N ALA A 47 14.04 -5.29 -7.90
CA ALA A 47 12.74 -5.69 -8.41
C ALA A 47 12.24 -4.73 -9.50
N ILE A 48 12.38 -3.41 -9.29
CA ILE A 48 12.06 -2.36 -10.26
C ILE A 48 12.94 -2.48 -11.52
N GLU A 49 14.26 -2.55 -11.35
CA GLU A 49 15.21 -2.61 -12.47
C GLU A 49 15.00 -3.86 -13.34
N ARG A 50 14.73 -5.02 -12.72
CA ARG A 50 14.40 -6.25 -13.46
C ARG A 50 13.09 -6.12 -14.23
N TYR A 51 12.08 -5.49 -13.62
CA TYR A 51 10.79 -5.28 -14.24
C TYR A 51 10.92 -4.36 -15.48
N LEU A 52 11.58 -3.20 -15.34
CA LEU A 52 11.80 -2.25 -16.43
C LEU A 52 12.69 -2.84 -17.53
N THR A 53 13.75 -3.56 -17.15
CA THR A 53 14.63 -4.23 -18.12
C THR A 53 13.86 -5.27 -18.95
N ARG A 54 12.96 -6.02 -18.33
CA ARG A 54 12.11 -7.00 -19.03
C ARG A 54 11.18 -6.29 -20.02
N GLY A 55 10.42 -5.29 -19.56
CA GLY A 55 9.51 -4.53 -20.42
C GLY A 55 10.23 -3.88 -21.62
N ARG A 56 11.44 -3.35 -21.40
CA ARG A 56 12.30 -2.82 -22.46
C ARG A 56 12.71 -3.88 -23.47
N ARG A 57 13.13 -5.06 -23.02
CA ARG A 57 13.53 -6.18 -23.91
C ARG A 57 12.35 -6.68 -24.75
N GLU A 58 11.17 -6.82 -24.13
CA GLU A 58 9.95 -7.22 -24.82
C GLU A 58 9.57 -6.22 -25.91
N LEU A 59 9.54 -4.91 -25.59
CA LEU A 59 9.22 -3.87 -26.56
C LEU A 59 10.27 -3.79 -27.68
N HIS A 60 11.55 -3.90 -27.34
CA HIS A 60 12.63 -3.94 -28.32
C HIS A 60 12.44 -5.11 -29.30
N GLY A 61 12.12 -6.32 -28.80
CA GLY A 61 11.79 -7.48 -29.61
C GLY A 61 10.61 -7.22 -30.56
N LEU A 62 9.49 -6.71 -30.03
CA LEU A 62 8.29 -6.42 -30.83
C LEU A 62 8.56 -5.40 -31.95
N VAL A 63 9.39 -4.38 -31.70
CA VAL A 63 9.74 -3.39 -32.72
C VAL A 63 10.64 -4.00 -33.81
N HIS A 64 11.60 -4.84 -33.45
CA HIS A 64 12.41 -5.57 -34.44
C HIS A 64 11.59 -6.56 -35.24
N ASP A 65 10.65 -7.26 -34.61
CA ASP A 65 9.72 -8.17 -35.29
C ASP A 65 8.85 -7.42 -36.30
N PHE A 66 8.37 -6.23 -35.94
CA PHE A 66 7.64 -5.37 -36.86
C PHE A 66 8.49 -4.88 -38.02
N LEU A 67 9.74 -4.45 -37.78
CA LEU A 67 10.67 -4.03 -38.85
C LEU A 67 10.95 -5.20 -39.81
N ARG A 68 11.24 -6.39 -39.28
CA ARG A 68 11.43 -7.60 -40.10
C ARG A 68 10.18 -7.98 -40.88
N TRP A 69 9.00 -7.89 -40.26
CA TRP A 69 7.73 -8.15 -40.93
C TRP A 69 7.49 -7.16 -42.07
N LEU A 70 7.75 -5.87 -41.83
CA LEU A 70 7.57 -4.79 -42.79
C LEU A 70 8.48 -4.95 -44.01
N GLU A 71 9.73 -5.38 -43.80
CA GLU A 71 10.70 -5.68 -44.86
C GLU A 71 10.41 -7.01 -45.59
N GLY A 72 9.65 -7.91 -44.97
CA GLY A 72 9.32 -9.24 -45.47
C GLY A 72 8.20 -9.28 -46.51
N PRO A 73 7.92 -10.46 -47.11
CA PRO A 73 6.96 -10.61 -48.20
C PRO A 73 5.54 -10.14 -47.83
N GLN A 74 5.10 -10.50 -46.62
CA GLN A 74 3.77 -10.13 -46.11
C GLN A 74 3.64 -8.63 -45.85
N GLY A 75 4.67 -7.98 -45.30
CA GLY A 75 4.65 -6.54 -45.05
C GLY A 75 4.67 -5.71 -46.33
N ARG A 76 5.41 -6.15 -47.35
CA ARG A 76 5.44 -5.50 -48.66
C ARG A 76 4.10 -5.55 -49.41
N GLN A 77 3.30 -6.58 -49.15
CA GLN A 77 1.96 -6.75 -49.72
C GLN A 77 0.86 -6.12 -48.84
N ALA A 78 1.17 -5.76 -47.59
CA ALA A 78 0.19 -5.20 -46.66
C ALA A 78 -0.23 -3.78 -47.08
N SER A 79 -1.48 -3.44 -46.79
CA SER A 79 -1.96 -2.07 -46.99
C SER A 79 -1.30 -1.10 -45.98
N PRO A 80 -1.15 0.19 -46.33
CA PRO A 80 -0.70 1.20 -45.38
C PRO A 80 -1.52 1.24 -44.08
N ALA A 81 -2.83 0.99 -44.17
CA ALA A 81 -3.72 0.94 -43.01
C ALA A 81 -3.40 -0.22 -42.05
N GLU A 82 -3.09 -1.40 -42.58
CA GLU A 82 -2.67 -2.54 -41.76
C GLU A 82 -1.33 -2.28 -41.08
N ALA A 83 -0.35 -1.78 -41.83
CA ALA A 83 0.97 -1.43 -41.30
C ALA A 83 0.86 -0.37 -40.19
N GLN A 84 0.05 0.68 -40.40
CA GLN A 84 -0.24 1.71 -39.41
C GLN A 84 -0.91 1.15 -38.15
N ARG A 85 -1.87 0.24 -38.30
CA ARG A 85 -2.56 -0.41 -37.16
C ARG A 85 -1.57 -1.21 -36.30
N ARG A 86 -0.71 -2.02 -36.93
CA ARG A 86 0.33 -2.79 -36.23
C ARG A 86 1.33 -1.85 -35.53
N PHE A 87 1.76 -0.79 -36.20
CA PHE A 87 2.64 0.22 -35.60
C PHE A 87 1.99 0.94 -34.41
N THR A 88 0.71 1.27 -34.49
CA THR A 88 -0.01 1.94 -33.40
C THR A 88 -0.06 1.09 -32.13
N PHE A 89 -0.16 -0.24 -32.25
CA PHE A 89 -0.04 -1.14 -31.10
C PHE A 89 1.33 -1.02 -30.43
N LEU A 90 2.42 -0.93 -31.20
CA LEU A 90 3.77 -0.69 -30.65
C LEU A 90 3.85 0.65 -29.94
N ARG A 91 3.27 1.71 -30.53
CA ARG A 91 3.26 3.05 -29.92
C ARG A 91 2.52 3.06 -28.58
N LEU A 92 1.38 2.38 -28.50
CA LEU A 92 0.63 2.22 -27.25
C LEU A 92 1.44 1.45 -26.20
N LYS A 93 2.12 0.37 -26.60
CA LYS A 93 3.01 -0.40 -25.73
C LYS A 93 4.23 0.40 -25.26
N PHE A 94 4.79 1.25 -26.11
CA PHE A 94 5.86 2.17 -25.75
C PHE A 94 5.41 3.17 -24.68
N ASN A 95 4.26 3.82 -24.90
CA ASN A 95 3.72 4.77 -23.92
C ASN A 95 3.44 4.10 -22.57
N ILE A 96 2.95 2.86 -22.58
CA ILE A 96 2.78 2.04 -21.37
C ILE A 96 4.11 1.88 -20.61
N VAL A 97 5.19 1.49 -21.30
CA VAL A 97 6.51 1.28 -20.66
C VAL A 97 7.04 2.58 -20.08
N LEU A 98 6.84 3.71 -20.77
CA LEU A 98 7.20 5.03 -20.24
C LEU A 98 6.38 5.40 -19.01
N THR A 99 5.05 5.27 -19.03
CA THR A 99 4.21 5.58 -17.85
C THR A 99 4.61 4.75 -16.64
N GLN A 100 4.99 3.48 -16.85
CA GLN A 100 5.50 2.62 -15.78
C GLN A 100 6.86 3.12 -15.26
N PHE A 101 7.77 3.55 -16.14
CA PHE A 101 9.04 4.17 -15.76
C PHE A 101 8.81 5.46 -14.95
N ASP A 102 7.97 6.36 -15.45
CA ASP A 102 7.66 7.64 -14.81
C ASP A 102 7.09 7.43 -13.40
N THR A 103 6.21 6.43 -13.22
CA THR A 103 5.68 6.07 -11.89
C THR A 103 6.79 5.75 -10.89
N PHE A 104 7.84 5.02 -11.30
CA PHE A 104 8.97 4.72 -10.42
C PHE A 104 9.94 5.89 -10.30
N SER A 105 10.08 6.70 -11.35
CA SER A 105 10.88 7.92 -11.33
C SER A 105 10.35 8.88 -10.27
N ASP A 106 9.03 9.16 -10.27
CA ASP A 106 8.41 10.04 -9.29
C ASP A 106 8.68 9.60 -7.84
N VAL A 107 8.59 8.29 -7.59
CA VAL A 107 8.88 7.70 -6.28
C VAL A 107 10.35 7.87 -5.87
N LEU A 108 11.26 7.71 -6.82
CA LEU A 108 12.70 7.75 -6.58
C LEU A 108 13.25 9.17 -6.48
N THR A 109 12.80 10.09 -7.33
CA THR A 109 13.23 11.49 -7.31
C THR A 109 12.92 12.16 -5.97
N GLN A 110 11.81 11.82 -5.32
CA GLN A 110 11.47 12.32 -3.98
C GLN A 110 12.44 11.84 -2.89
N ARG A 111 13.19 10.75 -3.11
CA ARG A 111 14.23 10.29 -2.17
C ARG A 111 15.44 11.22 -2.13
N SER A 112 15.58 12.09 -3.13
CA SER A 112 16.63 13.09 -3.24
C SER A 112 16.32 14.36 -2.43
N GLU A 113 15.09 14.55 -1.93
CA GLU A 113 14.75 15.64 -1.01
C GLU A 113 15.37 15.39 0.37
N ASN A 114 16.18 16.34 0.87
CA ASN A 114 16.79 16.27 2.20
C ASN A 114 15.69 16.18 3.29
N GLU A 115 15.96 15.41 4.34
CA GLU A 115 15.05 15.00 5.44
C GLU A 115 13.85 14.15 4.99
N THR A 116 13.06 14.65 4.05
CA THR A 116 11.86 13.98 3.52
C THR A 116 12.17 12.59 2.96
N GLY A 117 13.22 12.47 2.14
CA GLY A 117 13.63 11.18 1.57
C GLY A 117 14.04 10.16 2.63
N VAL A 118 14.65 10.62 3.74
CA VAL A 118 15.04 9.77 4.87
C VAL A 118 13.81 9.31 5.65
N TRP A 119 12.83 10.19 5.89
CA TRP A 119 11.59 9.79 6.54
C TRP A 119 10.77 8.82 5.71
N LEU A 120 10.70 9.01 4.39
CA LEU A 120 10.08 8.04 3.48
C LEU A 120 10.74 6.66 3.59
N SER A 121 12.07 6.60 3.67
CA SER A 121 12.81 5.36 3.92
C SER A 121 12.46 4.74 5.27
N GLY A 122 12.34 5.56 6.33
CA GLY A 122 11.85 5.11 7.63
C GLY A 122 10.44 4.51 7.56
N LEU A 123 9.55 5.11 6.77
CA LEU A 123 8.19 4.60 6.56
C LEU A 123 8.17 3.29 5.74
N ASP A 124 9.15 3.05 4.86
CA ASP A 124 9.32 1.75 4.18
C ASP A 124 9.57 0.65 5.21
N VAL A 125 10.43 0.92 6.20
CA VAL A 125 10.76 0.00 7.29
C VAL A 125 9.52 -0.28 8.14
N VAL A 126 8.77 0.76 8.49
CA VAL A 126 7.51 0.64 9.25
C VAL A 126 6.48 -0.21 8.50
N SER A 127 6.33 0.04 7.20
CA SER A 127 5.38 -0.69 6.36
C SER A 127 5.77 -2.15 6.20
N THR A 128 7.06 -2.43 6.07
CA THR A 128 7.61 -3.78 6.01
C THR A 128 7.36 -4.54 7.32
N ASP A 129 7.60 -3.90 8.47
CA ASP A 129 7.32 -4.47 9.79
C ASP A 129 5.81 -4.74 9.99
N ALA A 130 4.96 -3.80 9.60
CA ALA A 130 3.50 -3.96 9.68
C ALA A 130 2.95 -5.03 8.73
N LEU A 131 3.65 -5.33 7.63
CA LEU A 131 3.31 -6.40 6.69
C LEU A 131 3.84 -7.76 7.15
N ALA A 132 4.83 -7.82 8.02
CA ALA A 132 5.46 -9.09 8.42
C ALA A 132 4.53 -9.92 9.31
N LEU A 133 4.31 -11.20 8.98
CA LEU A 133 3.58 -12.15 9.83
C LEU A 133 4.47 -13.33 10.25
N PRO A 134 4.43 -13.76 11.51
CA PRO A 134 5.10 -14.98 11.95
C PRO A 134 4.37 -16.23 11.42
N GLY A 135 5.10 -17.16 10.80
CA GLY A 135 4.55 -18.42 10.28
C GLY A 135 4.62 -18.61 8.76
N ASP A 136 5.32 -17.71 8.06
CA ASP A 136 5.61 -17.79 6.62
C ASP A 136 4.36 -17.98 5.76
N TYR A 137 3.24 -17.32 6.08
CA TYR A 137 1.99 -17.44 5.33
C TYR A 137 2.10 -16.93 3.89
N TYR A 138 3.01 -15.98 3.65
CA TYR A 138 3.34 -15.45 2.34
C TYR A 138 4.76 -14.91 2.29
N GLN A 139 5.28 -14.76 1.07
CA GLN A 139 6.49 -14.00 0.80
C GLN A 139 6.13 -12.52 0.69
N ALA A 140 6.61 -11.68 1.61
CA ALA A 140 6.34 -10.25 1.59
C ALA A 140 7.04 -9.57 0.39
N PRO A 141 6.32 -8.79 -0.44
CA PRO A 141 6.96 -7.95 -1.45
C PRO A 141 7.71 -6.77 -0.80
N PRO A 142 8.70 -6.18 -1.49
CA PRO A 142 9.26 -4.90 -1.05
C PRO A 142 8.17 -3.81 -1.05
N VAL A 143 8.22 -2.93 -0.05
CA VAL A 143 7.28 -1.80 0.11
C VAL A 143 8.04 -0.48 -0.03
N ILE A 144 7.46 0.47 -0.75
CA ILE A 144 8.04 1.80 -0.97
C ILE A 144 6.98 2.85 -0.71
N CYS A 145 7.28 3.81 0.15
CA CYS A 145 6.48 4.98 0.45
C CYS A 145 6.92 6.14 -0.42
N TYR A 146 5.97 6.98 -0.86
CA TYR A 146 6.27 8.25 -1.51
C TYR A 146 5.19 9.28 -1.18
N LEU A 147 5.51 10.56 -1.36
CA LEU A 147 4.61 11.67 -1.10
C LEU A 147 3.68 11.96 -2.26
N ASP A 148 2.45 12.32 -1.91
CA ASP A 148 1.49 12.88 -2.84
C ASP A 148 0.65 14.00 -2.21
N ARG A 149 0.00 14.79 -3.07
CA ARG A 149 -1.00 15.76 -2.66
C ARG A 149 -2.35 15.04 -2.59
N GLY A 150 -2.89 14.83 -1.40
CA GLY A 150 -4.18 14.16 -1.23
C GLY A 150 -4.62 14.11 0.23
N VAL A 151 -5.92 13.86 0.46
CA VAL A 151 -6.54 13.89 1.81
C VAL A 151 -6.21 12.61 2.62
N GLY A 152 -5.70 11.56 1.97
CA GLY A 152 -5.42 10.27 2.59
C GLY A 152 -4.30 9.51 1.87
N ALA A 153 -3.85 8.43 2.52
CA ALA A 153 -2.91 7.49 1.90
C ALA A 153 -3.64 6.65 0.84
N ALA A 154 -2.86 6.03 -0.05
CA ALA A 154 -3.40 5.09 -1.04
C ALA A 154 -2.31 4.13 -1.50
N ILE A 155 -2.66 2.86 -1.71
CA ILE A 155 -1.72 1.85 -2.14
C ILE A 155 -1.90 1.40 -3.59
N ARG A 156 -0.79 1.28 -4.29
CA ARG A 156 -0.65 0.42 -5.47
C ARG A 156 0.01 -0.89 -5.04
N ARG A 157 -0.81 -1.93 -4.86
CA ARG A 157 -0.36 -3.24 -4.36
C ARG A 157 0.65 -3.90 -5.30
N ALA A 158 1.61 -4.62 -4.73
CA ALA A 158 2.45 -5.55 -5.46
C ALA A 158 1.63 -6.73 -6.00
N ARG A 159 2.14 -7.39 -7.05
CA ARG A 159 1.50 -8.56 -7.68
C ARG A 159 0.09 -8.27 -8.22
N THR A 160 -0.21 -7.00 -8.45
CA THR A 160 -1.39 -6.57 -9.17
C THR A 160 -1.00 -6.07 -10.56
N ARG A 161 -1.93 -6.12 -11.50
CA ARG A 161 -1.66 -5.76 -12.88
C ARG A 161 -1.36 -4.27 -13.01
N MET A 162 -0.19 -3.94 -13.56
CA MET A 162 0.14 -2.55 -13.91
C MET A 162 -0.62 -2.11 -15.17
N PRO A 163 -0.96 -0.82 -15.30
CA PRO A 163 -1.45 -0.27 -16.56
C PRO A 163 -0.52 -0.69 -17.70
N GLY A 164 -1.09 -1.43 -18.66
CA GLY A 164 -0.39 -1.92 -19.85
C GLY A 164 0.33 -3.28 -19.78
N GLY A 165 0.26 -3.97 -18.64
CA GLY A 165 0.68 -5.36 -18.48
C GLY A 165 1.82 -5.55 -17.47
N GLY A 166 2.05 -6.79 -17.06
CA GLY A 166 2.99 -7.14 -16.01
C GLY A 166 2.40 -7.00 -14.61
N GLU A 167 3.02 -7.71 -13.66
CA GLU A 167 2.72 -7.59 -12.23
C GLU A 167 3.61 -6.53 -11.59
N ASN A 168 3.01 -5.67 -10.77
CA ASN A 168 3.72 -4.66 -10.02
C ASN A 168 4.77 -5.31 -9.10
N PRO A 169 6.07 -5.01 -9.26
CA PRO A 169 7.15 -5.71 -8.54
C PRO A 169 7.25 -5.34 -7.06
N VAL A 170 6.69 -4.18 -6.67
CA VAL A 170 6.80 -3.60 -5.33
C VAL A 170 5.45 -3.01 -4.92
N ALA A 171 5.15 -2.97 -3.62
CA ALA A 171 3.98 -2.26 -3.12
C ALA A 171 4.37 -0.78 -2.98
N ILE A 172 3.60 0.12 -3.60
CA ILE A 172 3.85 1.56 -3.52
C ILE A 172 2.75 2.19 -2.68
N ILE A 173 3.11 2.83 -1.57
CA ILE A 173 2.18 3.53 -0.69
C ILE A 173 2.36 5.04 -0.83
N ARG A 174 1.27 5.71 -1.19
CA ARG A 174 1.15 7.18 -1.20
C ARG A 174 0.92 7.66 0.21
N VAL A 175 1.72 8.61 0.65
CA VAL A 175 1.64 9.26 1.95
C VAL A 175 1.31 10.74 1.75
N PRO A 176 0.26 11.27 2.40
CA PRO A 176 -0.04 12.70 2.34
C PRO A 176 1.06 13.53 3.02
N ARG A 177 1.59 14.54 2.31
CA ARG A 177 2.75 15.33 2.76
C ARG A 177 2.52 15.99 4.13
N GLU A 178 1.32 16.49 4.36
CA GLU A 178 0.93 17.21 5.58
C GLU A 178 0.76 16.32 6.81
N ARG A 179 0.73 14.99 6.63
CA ARG A 179 0.61 14.02 7.74
C ARG A 179 1.78 13.04 7.80
N MET A 180 2.91 13.35 7.15
CA MET A 180 4.05 12.43 7.09
C MET A 180 4.64 12.08 8.48
N VAL A 181 4.47 12.96 9.47
CA VAL A 181 5.03 12.79 10.83
C VAL A 181 3.91 12.91 11.89
N GLY A 182 3.85 11.94 12.82
CA GLY A 182 2.85 11.83 13.90
C GLY A 182 1.98 10.56 13.81
N SER A 183 1.26 10.17 14.87
CA SER A 183 0.46 8.92 14.91
C SER A 183 -0.65 8.84 13.88
N GLY A 184 -1.13 9.98 13.38
CA GLY A 184 -2.09 10.03 12.29
C GLY A 184 -1.61 9.30 11.03
N ILE A 185 -0.29 9.29 10.77
CA ILE A 185 0.28 8.55 9.62
C ILE A 185 0.16 7.05 9.80
N ALA A 186 0.31 6.55 11.02
CA ALA A 186 0.34 5.12 11.28
C ALA A 186 -1.01 4.49 10.94
N SER A 187 -2.11 5.20 11.22
CA SER A 187 -3.45 4.74 10.86
C SER A 187 -3.58 4.50 9.36
N SER A 188 -3.31 5.53 8.54
CA SER A 188 -3.51 5.47 7.09
C SER A 188 -2.45 4.59 6.42
N LEU A 189 -1.18 4.70 6.80
CA LEU A 189 -0.09 3.87 6.28
C LEU A 189 -0.36 2.39 6.51
N ILE A 190 -0.77 2.00 7.73
CA ILE A 190 -0.95 0.58 8.05
C ILE A 190 -2.29 0.05 7.53
N HIS A 191 -3.28 0.93 7.32
CA HIS A 191 -4.47 0.59 6.54
C HIS A 191 -4.07 0.18 5.11
N GLU A 192 -3.23 0.98 4.44
CA GLU A 192 -2.70 0.65 3.11
C GLU A 192 -1.92 -0.68 3.10
N VAL A 193 -1.07 -0.91 4.12
CA VAL A 193 -0.41 -2.21 4.31
C VAL A 193 -1.43 -3.34 4.47
N GLY A 194 -2.53 -3.09 5.17
CA GLY A 194 -3.64 -4.02 5.34
C GLY A 194 -4.27 -4.47 4.02
N HIS A 195 -4.40 -3.58 3.03
CA HIS A 195 -4.82 -3.98 1.67
C HIS A 195 -3.82 -4.92 0.99
N GLN A 196 -2.51 -4.68 1.14
CA GLN A 196 -1.49 -5.57 0.61
C GLN A 196 -1.56 -6.95 1.27
N ALA A 197 -1.67 -6.99 2.60
CA ALA A 197 -1.79 -8.23 3.36
C ALA A 197 -3.06 -9.01 2.99
N SER A 198 -4.19 -8.29 2.88
CA SER A 198 -5.48 -8.84 2.47
C SER A 198 -5.41 -9.51 1.10
N SER A 199 -4.71 -8.90 0.15
CA SER A 199 -4.48 -9.49 -1.17
C SER A 199 -3.56 -10.71 -1.12
N LEU A 200 -2.55 -10.74 -0.24
CA LEU A 200 -1.61 -11.87 -0.11
C LEU A 200 -2.25 -13.09 0.57
N LEU A 201 -3.23 -12.86 1.44
CA LEU A 201 -3.96 -13.89 2.19
C LEU A 201 -5.32 -14.25 1.60
N ASP A 202 -5.71 -13.60 0.49
CA ASP A 202 -7.01 -13.76 -0.16
C ASP A 202 -8.21 -13.55 0.79
N LEU A 203 -8.10 -12.56 1.69
CA LEU A 203 -9.07 -12.37 2.78
C LEU A 203 -10.44 -11.95 2.26
N VAL A 204 -10.49 -10.99 1.32
CA VAL A 204 -11.75 -10.51 0.76
C VAL A 204 -12.53 -11.64 0.08
N ASN A 205 -11.87 -12.40 -0.79
CA ASN A 205 -12.53 -13.49 -1.52
C ASN A 205 -12.93 -14.64 -0.60
N SER A 206 -12.23 -14.86 0.52
CA SER A 206 -12.62 -15.87 1.50
C SER A 206 -13.76 -15.42 2.42
N LEU A 207 -13.95 -14.12 2.66
CA LEU A 207 -15.02 -13.57 3.50
C LEU A 207 -16.35 -13.37 2.75
N ARG A 208 -16.29 -12.96 1.47
CA ARG A 208 -17.49 -12.67 0.67
C ARG A 208 -18.54 -13.79 0.66
N PRO A 209 -18.18 -15.08 0.47
CA PRO A 209 -19.17 -16.16 0.50
C PRO A 209 -19.93 -16.26 1.82
N LEU A 210 -19.27 -16.00 2.95
CA LEU A 210 -19.89 -16.04 4.27
C LEU A 210 -20.91 -14.89 4.43
N LEU A 211 -20.55 -13.68 3.99
CA LEU A 211 -21.44 -12.53 4.01
C LEU A 211 -22.63 -12.71 3.06
N CYS A 212 -22.41 -13.26 1.87
CA CYS A 212 -23.49 -13.65 0.96
C CYS A 212 -24.42 -14.72 1.55
N GLY A 213 -23.91 -15.63 2.38
CA GLY A 213 -24.72 -16.59 3.13
C GLY A 213 -25.67 -15.90 4.11
N LEU A 214 -25.18 -14.91 4.86
CA LEU A 214 -25.97 -14.15 5.85
C LEU A 214 -27.08 -13.31 5.21
N GLN A 215 -26.94 -12.91 3.95
CA GLN A 215 -27.99 -12.21 3.19
C GLN A 215 -29.25 -13.06 2.95
N ARG A 216 -29.17 -14.39 3.12
CA ARG A 216 -30.30 -15.32 2.98
C ARG A 216 -31.14 -15.46 4.26
N GLY A 217 -30.74 -14.79 5.34
CA GLY A 217 -31.51 -14.72 6.58
C GLY A 217 -32.78 -13.86 6.45
N ALA A 218 -33.17 -13.19 7.53
CA ALA A 218 -34.38 -12.37 7.55
C ALA A 218 -34.38 -11.31 6.42
N PRO A 219 -35.50 -11.11 5.69
CA PRO A 219 -35.57 -10.15 4.58
C PRO A 219 -35.14 -8.73 4.94
N GLY A 220 -35.39 -8.32 6.19
CA GLY A 220 -34.95 -7.04 6.72
C GLY A 220 -33.43 -6.91 6.68
N GLU A 221 -32.68 -7.91 7.13
CA GLU A 221 -31.22 -7.84 7.33
C GLU A 221 -30.41 -7.98 6.04
N ARG A 222 -31.03 -8.44 4.95
CA ARG A 222 -30.36 -8.64 3.65
C ARG A 222 -29.56 -7.42 3.20
N LEU A 223 -30.16 -6.23 3.27
CA LEU A 223 -29.50 -4.98 2.87
C LEU A 223 -28.26 -4.68 3.73
N ILE A 224 -28.32 -4.96 5.03
CA ILE A 224 -27.23 -4.69 5.96
C ILE A 224 -26.02 -5.58 5.65
N TRP A 225 -26.25 -6.87 5.42
CA TRP A 225 -25.19 -7.81 5.04
C TRP A 225 -24.64 -7.55 3.63
N GLN A 226 -25.45 -7.02 2.71
CA GLN A 226 -24.96 -6.53 1.42
C GLN A 226 -24.02 -5.34 1.56
N ILE A 227 -24.36 -4.39 2.44
CA ILE A 227 -23.49 -3.23 2.73
C ILE A 227 -22.15 -3.68 3.32
N TRP A 228 -22.16 -4.59 4.30
CA TRP A 228 -20.92 -5.15 4.86
C TRP A 228 -20.07 -5.91 3.84
N GLU A 229 -20.71 -6.67 2.94
CA GLU A 229 -20.03 -7.37 1.85
C GLU A 229 -19.33 -6.39 0.88
N ARG A 230 -20.00 -5.30 0.50
CA ARG A 230 -19.42 -4.26 -0.37
C ARG A 230 -18.20 -3.59 0.27
N TRP A 231 -18.27 -3.33 1.57
CA TRP A 231 -17.22 -2.62 2.32
C TRP A 231 -16.08 -3.52 2.83
N ILE A 232 -16.14 -4.84 2.58
CA ILE A 232 -15.25 -5.80 3.24
C ILE A 232 -13.75 -5.54 2.95
N SER A 233 -13.41 -5.00 1.78
CA SER A 233 -12.02 -4.70 1.43
C SER A 233 -11.40 -3.62 2.30
N GLU A 234 -12.20 -2.59 2.63
CA GLU A 234 -11.82 -1.47 3.50
C GLU A 234 -11.82 -1.89 4.97
N ILE A 235 -12.80 -2.68 5.37
CA ILE A 235 -12.93 -3.15 6.74
C ILE A 235 -11.76 -4.07 7.13
N VAL A 236 -11.33 -4.96 6.23
CA VAL A 236 -10.16 -5.82 6.49
C VAL A 236 -8.88 -5.00 6.63
N ALA A 237 -8.75 -3.91 5.87
CA ALA A 237 -7.62 -2.99 6.00
C ALA A 237 -7.66 -2.20 7.32
N ASP A 238 -8.85 -1.71 7.73
CA ASP A 238 -9.06 -1.09 9.04
C ASP A 238 -8.77 -2.08 10.18
N PHE A 239 -9.21 -3.33 10.05
CA PHE A 239 -8.93 -4.39 11.00
C PHE A 239 -7.43 -4.60 11.19
N TRP A 240 -6.66 -4.66 10.08
CA TRP A 240 -5.21 -4.78 10.13
C TRP A 240 -4.54 -3.59 10.82
N SER A 241 -5.00 -2.37 10.52
CA SER A 241 -4.52 -1.14 11.15
C SER A 241 -4.75 -1.15 12.67
N VAL A 242 -5.98 -1.45 13.12
CA VAL A 242 -6.30 -1.55 14.55
C VAL A 242 -5.49 -2.66 15.22
N ALA A 243 -5.34 -3.82 14.58
CA ALA A 243 -4.55 -4.92 15.13
C ALA A 243 -3.07 -4.55 15.31
N ARG A 244 -2.49 -3.70 14.44
CA ARG A 244 -1.07 -3.33 14.51
C ARG A 244 -0.76 -2.15 15.41
N VAL A 245 -1.62 -1.12 15.43
CA VAL A 245 -1.34 0.13 16.18
C VAL A 245 -2.39 0.50 17.22
N GLY A 246 -3.34 -0.38 17.49
CA GLY A 246 -4.31 -0.23 18.57
C GLY A 246 -5.10 1.06 18.42
N ILE A 247 -5.25 1.80 19.53
CA ILE A 247 -6.06 3.03 19.59
C ILE A 247 -5.56 4.12 18.65
N GLY A 248 -4.27 4.13 18.30
CA GLY A 248 -3.70 5.06 17.32
C GLY A 248 -4.37 4.96 15.95
N SER A 249 -4.82 3.76 15.55
CA SER A 249 -5.58 3.55 14.32
C SER A 249 -6.91 4.32 14.34
N THR A 250 -7.72 4.12 15.37
CA THR A 250 -9.04 4.77 15.45
C THR A 250 -8.94 6.29 15.60
N MET A 251 -7.99 6.79 16.39
CA MET A 251 -7.76 8.24 16.51
C MET A 251 -7.28 8.85 15.17
N GLY A 252 -6.37 8.17 14.48
CA GLY A 252 -5.91 8.60 13.16
C GLY A 252 -7.04 8.61 12.14
N LEU A 253 -7.86 7.56 12.11
CA LEU A 253 -9.06 7.48 11.27
C LEU A 253 -10.01 8.65 11.56
N MET A 254 -10.31 8.94 12.83
CA MET A 254 -11.14 10.10 13.20
C MET A 254 -10.56 11.40 12.64
N GLY A 255 -9.24 11.61 12.71
CA GLY A 255 -8.57 12.77 12.13
C GLY A 255 -8.66 12.85 10.60
N VAL A 256 -8.70 11.70 9.90
CA VAL A 256 -8.85 11.64 8.44
C VAL A 256 -10.28 11.97 8.02
N VAL A 257 -11.28 11.46 8.74
CA VAL A 257 -12.70 11.48 8.31
C VAL A 257 -13.58 12.48 9.07
N SER A 258 -12.98 13.33 9.90
CA SER A 258 -13.64 14.50 10.51
C SER A 258 -13.94 15.54 9.42
N LEU A 259 -15.09 15.38 8.77
CA LEU A 259 -15.56 16.19 7.65
C LEU A 259 -16.86 16.93 8.03
N PRO A 260 -17.35 17.88 7.22
CA PRO A 260 -18.68 18.43 7.40
C PRO A 260 -19.74 17.33 7.42
N ARG A 261 -20.79 17.53 8.23
CA ARG A 261 -21.88 16.58 8.49
C ARG A 261 -22.39 15.85 7.24
N ALA A 262 -22.60 16.58 6.15
CA ALA A 262 -23.13 16.03 4.90
C ALA A 262 -22.25 14.89 4.33
N PHE A 263 -20.93 14.96 4.50
CA PHE A 263 -20.01 13.92 4.04
C PHE A 263 -19.89 12.76 5.02
N VAL A 264 -20.00 13.03 6.33
CA VAL A 264 -19.84 12.01 7.37
C VAL A 264 -20.95 10.96 7.35
N PHE A 265 -22.16 11.37 6.98
CA PHE A 265 -23.32 10.50 6.87
C PHE A 265 -23.62 10.05 5.42
N ARG A 266 -22.81 10.48 4.45
CA ARG A 266 -23.01 10.11 3.04
C ARG A 266 -22.79 8.61 2.88
N LEU A 267 -23.83 7.92 2.45
CA LEU A 267 -23.76 6.51 2.08
C LEU A 267 -23.95 6.41 0.57
N ASN A 268 -22.91 5.99 -0.12
CA ASN A 268 -22.97 5.62 -1.53
C ASN A 268 -22.75 4.11 -1.62
N LEU A 269 -23.74 3.39 -2.15
CA LEU A 269 -23.64 1.94 -2.26
C LEU A 269 -22.57 1.50 -3.27
N ASP A 270 -22.21 2.36 -4.22
CA ASP A 270 -21.15 2.05 -5.21
C ASP A 270 -19.75 2.41 -4.70
N ASP A 271 -19.66 3.03 -3.52
CA ASP A 271 -18.40 3.35 -2.87
C ASP A 271 -17.95 2.15 -2.00
N PRO A 272 -16.74 1.61 -2.20
CA PRO A 272 -16.21 0.56 -1.34
C PRO A 272 -15.93 1.03 0.08
N HIS A 273 -15.90 2.33 0.35
CA HIS A 273 -15.64 2.88 1.69
C HIS A 273 -16.90 2.90 2.56
N PRO A 274 -16.83 2.37 3.80
CA PRO A 274 -17.86 2.62 4.79
C PRO A 274 -18.06 4.12 4.99
N ALA A 275 -19.33 4.54 5.12
CA ALA A 275 -19.65 5.92 5.49
C ALA A 275 -18.85 6.31 6.75
N PRO A 276 -18.21 7.50 6.78
CA PRO A 276 -17.31 7.88 7.87
C PRO A 276 -17.86 7.64 9.28
N TRP A 277 -19.15 7.94 9.48
CA TRP A 277 -19.79 7.79 10.78
C TRP A 277 -19.70 6.35 11.30
N ILE A 278 -20.12 5.38 10.49
CA ILE A 278 -20.12 3.96 10.88
C ILE A 278 -18.71 3.36 10.85
N ARG A 279 -17.82 3.86 9.98
CA ARG A 279 -16.42 3.43 9.89
C ARG A 279 -15.68 3.63 11.21
N VAL A 280 -15.81 4.80 11.83
CA VAL A 280 -15.19 5.10 13.14
C VAL A 280 -15.78 4.21 14.24
N LYS A 281 -17.10 4.05 14.28
CA LYS A 281 -17.78 3.16 15.24
C LYS A 281 -17.30 1.71 15.09
N LEU A 282 -17.16 1.23 13.86
CA LEU A 282 -16.64 -0.09 13.53
C LEU A 282 -15.18 -0.25 13.96
N SER A 283 -14.32 0.73 13.68
CA SER A 283 -12.92 0.73 14.12
C SER A 283 -12.81 0.63 15.65
N ALA A 284 -13.60 1.41 16.39
CA ALA A 284 -13.64 1.34 17.85
C ALA A 284 -14.15 -0.03 18.35
N ALA A 285 -15.17 -0.60 17.72
CA ALA A 285 -15.72 -1.90 18.10
C ALA A 285 -14.75 -3.06 17.79
N ILE A 286 -14.04 -3.02 16.65
CA ILE A 286 -12.93 -3.93 16.35
C ILE A 286 -11.85 -3.81 17.43
N GLY A 287 -11.46 -2.58 17.77
CA GLY A 287 -10.49 -2.32 18.83
C GLY A 287 -10.91 -2.93 20.16
N ASN A 288 -12.18 -2.80 20.55
CA ASN A 288 -12.69 -3.39 21.78
C ASN A 288 -12.73 -4.92 21.74
N ALA A 289 -12.98 -5.53 20.58
CA ALA A 289 -12.96 -6.97 20.43
C ALA A 289 -11.53 -7.54 20.52
N LEU A 290 -10.54 -6.85 19.95
CA LEU A 290 -9.12 -7.25 20.01
C LEU A 290 -8.49 -6.95 21.38
N TYR A 291 -8.87 -5.82 21.96
CA TYR A 291 -8.23 -5.20 23.12
C TYR A 291 -9.28 -4.67 24.10
N PRO A 292 -10.02 -5.53 24.81
CA PRO A 292 -11.12 -5.10 25.69
C PRO A 292 -10.66 -4.03 26.68
N HIS A 293 -11.19 -2.81 26.53
CA HIS A 293 -10.79 -1.67 27.36
C HIS A 293 -11.81 -0.51 27.22
N PRO A 294 -12.13 0.24 28.29
CA PRO A 294 -13.11 1.33 28.22
C PRO A 294 -12.78 2.47 27.24
N GLN A 295 -11.52 2.57 26.78
CA GLN A 295 -11.09 3.60 25.84
C GLN A 295 -11.89 3.62 24.53
N TRP A 296 -12.28 2.44 24.05
CA TRP A 296 -13.00 2.32 22.79
C TRP A 296 -14.41 2.89 22.90
N GLY A 297 -15.08 2.62 24.02
CA GLY A 297 -16.36 3.24 24.35
C GLY A 297 -16.25 4.78 24.42
N ARG A 298 -15.20 5.30 25.08
CA ARG A 298 -14.96 6.76 25.15
C ARG A 298 -14.80 7.39 23.76
N LEU A 299 -14.02 6.79 22.85
CA LEU A 299 -13.88 7.30 21.48
C LEU A 299 -15.19 7.21 20.71
N ALA A 300 -15.94 6.13 20.88
CA ALA A 300 -17.20 5.91 20.21
C ALA A 300 -18.27 6.94 20.66
N THR A 301 -18.30 7.32 21.94
CA THR A 301 -19.17 8.38 22.48
C THR A 301 -18.69 9.77 22.07
N LEU A 302 -17.38 10.03 22.07
CA LEU A 302 -16.81 11.28 21.58
C LEU A 302 -17.21 11.54 20.12
N TRP A 303 -17.11 10.52 19.27
CA TRP A 303 -17.50 10.62 17.87
C TRP A 303 -19.00 10.94 17.69
N GLU A 304 -19.87 10.31 18.47
CA GLU A 304 -21.31 10.62 18.48
C GLU A 304 -21.59 12.05 18.93
N SER A 305 -20.81 12.60 19.87
CA SER A 305 -20.97 13.98 20.31
C SER A 305 -20.66 15.01 19.21
N PHE A 306 -19.70 14.69 18.31
CA PHE A 306 -19.41 15.52 17.14
C PHE A 306 -20.45 15.35 16.03
N TYR A 307 -21.01 14.15 15.90
CA TYR A 307 -21.93 13.79 14.84
C TYR A 307 -23.20 13.10 15.38
N PRO A 308 -24.13 13.87 15.99
CA PRO A 308 -25.36 13.32 16.57
C PRO A 308 -26.33 12.82 15.49
N LEU A 309 -26.85 11.61 15.70
CA LEU A 309 -27.80 10.92 14.82
C LEU A 309 -29.20 11.55 14.87
N GLU A 310 -29.56 12.23 15.97
CA GLU A 310 -30.89 12.80 16.22
C GLU A 310 -31.28 13.84 15.18
N LYS A 311 -30.29 14.47 14.55
CA LYS A 311 -30.48 15.49 13.53
C LYS A 311 -30.64 14.91 12.12
N LEU A 312 -30.61 13.58 11.95
CA LEU A 312 -30.77 12.92 10.64
C LEU A 312 -32.24 12.64 10.34
N GLU A 313 -32.54 12.50 9.05
CA GLU A 313 -33.84 12.00 8.60
C GLU A 313 -34.10 10.58 9.12
N ALA A 314 -35.37 10.26 9.37
CA ALA A 314 -35.78 9.03 10.04
C ALA A 314 -35.25 7.76 9.33
N GLN A 315 -35.28 7.72 8.00
CA GLN A 315 -34.81 6.58 7.21
C GLN A 315 -33.28 6.39 7.34
N GLN A 316 -32.52 7.48 7.26
CA GLN A 316 -31.05 7.43 7.39
C GLN A 316 -30.64 7.06 8.82
N LYS A 317 -31.31 7.61 9.83
CA LYS A 317 -31.12 7.23 11.24
C LYS A 317 -31.41 5.75 11.46
N ALA A 318 -32.51 5.23 10.91
CA ALA A 318 -32.85 3.82 11.01
C ALA A 318 -31.79 2.91 10.37
N LEU A 319 -31.23 3.30 9.21
CA LEU A 319 -30.17 2.55 8.55
C LEU A 319 -28.90 2.46 9.41
N PHE A 320 -28.40 3.59 9.93
CA PHE A 320 -27.21 3.59 10.80
C PHE A 320 -27.44 2.82 12.10
N THR A 321 -28.63 2.93 12.69
CA THR A 321 -29.00 2.17 13.89
C THR A 321 -28.94 0.65 13.63
N ARG A 322 -29.45 0.21 12.48
CA ARG A 322 -29.45 -1.20 12.08
C ARG A 322 -28.05 -1.71 11.73
N LEU A 323 -27.22 -0.88 11.07
CA LEU A 323 -25.80 -1.18 10.85
C LEU A 323 -25.10 -1.40 12.20
N GLN A 324 -25.27 -0.49 13.15
CA GLN A 324 -24.68 -0.60 14.48
C GLN A 324 -25.18 -1.84 15.24
N ALA A 325 -26.47 -2.17 15.16
CA ALA A 325 -27.03 -3.37 15.78
C ALA A 325 -26.44 -4.68 15.22
N SER A 326 -26.12 -4.73 13.92
CA SER A 326 -25.52 -5.90 13.27
C SER A 326 -24.01 -6.05 13.51
N MET A 327 -23.36 -4.99 14.01
CA MET A 327 -21.91 -4.88 14.13
C MET A 327 -21.27 -5.98 15.02
N PRO A 328 -21.83 -6.36 16.19
CA PRO A 328 -21.26 -7.42 17.01
C PRO A 328 -21.15 -8.77 16.28
N GLY A 329 -22.20 -9.17 15.54
CA GLY A 329 -22.21 -10.40 14.76
C GLY A 329 -21.20 -10.36 13.61
N PHE A 330 -21.09 -9.22 12.93
CA PHE A 330 -20.10 -9.02 11.88
C PHE A 330 -18.66 -9.06 12.41
N ILE A 331 -18.38 -8.44 13.56
CA ILE A 331 -17.05 -8.49 14.20
C ILE A 331 -16.71 -9.91 14.63
N ALA A 332 -17.66 -10.66 15.21
CA ALA A 332 -17.45 -12.05 15.56
C ALA A 332 -17.04 -12.88 14.34
N LEU A 333 -17.70 -12.67 13.19
CA LEU A 333 -17.32 -13.30 11.92
C LEU A 333 -15.88 -12.94 11.52
N LEU A 334 -15.47 -11.67 11.62
CA LEU A 334 -14.08 -11.27 11.32
C LEU A 334 -13.06 -11.91 12.28
N MET A 335 -13.37 -11.99 13.58
CA MET A 335 -12.47 -12.52 14.61
C MET A 335 -12.20 -14.01 14.43
N HIS A 336 -13.24 -14.75 14.06
CA HIS A 336 -13.22 -16.20 13.97
C HIS A 336 -12.99 -16.72 12.56
N HIS A 337 -12.91 -15.85 11.55
CA HIS A 337 -12.60 -16.25 10.18
C HIS A 337 -11.22 -16.91 10.10
N ARG A 338 -11.18 -18.11 9.52
CA ARG A 338 -9.97 -18.92 9.32
C ARG A 338 -9.75 -19.16 7.83
N PRO A 339 -9.17 -18.19 7.10
CA PRO A 339 -8.89 -18.35 5.67
C PRO A 339 -7.88 -19.47 5.43
N LYS A 340 -8.01 -20.16 4.29
CA LYS A 340 -7.10 -21.27 3.92
C LYS A 340 -5.62 -20.88 3.98
N ALA A 341 -5.30 -19.64 3.58
CA ALA A 341 -3.93 -19.11 3.58
C ALA A 341 -3.28 -19.10 4.98
N LEU A 342 -4.07 -19.02 6.05
CA LEU A 342 -3.59 -19.04 7.43
C LEU A 342 -3.52 -20.45 8.05
N ARG A 343 -3.73 -21.50 7.25
CA ARG A 343 -3.51 -22.92 7.64
C ARG A 343 -4.25 -23.29 8.94
N GLY A 344 -5.51 -22.89 9.03
CA GLY A 344 -6.36 -23.17 10.19
C GLY A 344 -6.26 -22.15 11.32
N ARG A 345 -5.42 -21.11 11.22
CA ARG A 345 -5.39 -20.00 12.18
C ARG A 345 -6.33 -18.85 11.81
N SER A 346 -6.77 -18.09 12.81
CA SER A 346 -7.48 -16.83 12.58
C SER A 346 -6.50 -15.67 12.35
N LEU A 347 -7.01 -14.53 11.87
CA LEU A 347 -6.18 -13.32 11.76
C LEU A 347 -5.68 -12.83 13.13
N VAL A 348 -6.51 -12.93 14.17
CA VAL A 348 -6.17 -12.57 15.55
C VAL A 348 -4.95 -13.36 16.03
N GLU A 349 -4.94 -14.66 15.76
CA GLU A 349 -3.85 -15.56 16.11
C GLU A 349 -2.59 -15.29 15.27
N ALA A 350 -2.74 -15.04 13.96
CA ALA A 350 -1.62 -14.78 13.06
C ALA A 350 -0.91 -13.45 13.35
N LEU A 351 -1.67 -12.43 13.78
CA LEU A 351 -1.15 -11.08 14.08
C LEU A 351 -0.55 -10.94 15.49
N ASP A 352 -0.64 -11.98 16.32
CA ASP A 352 -0.19 -11.98 17.72
C ASP A 352 -0.62 -10.71 18.49
N VAL A 353 -1.94 -10.48 18.49
CA VAL A 353 -2.51 -9.24 19.06
C VAL A 353 -2.23 -9.11 20.56
N GLY A 354 -1.99 -10.21 21.29
CA GLY A 354 -1.73 -10.21 22.73
C GLY A 354 -0.59 -9.27 23.18
N GLN A 355 0.38 -8.99 22.31
CA GLN A 355 1.50 -8.08 22.60
C GLN A 355 1.09 -6.60 22.67
N ARG A 356 -0.12 -6.24 22.21
CA ARG A 356 -0.59 -4.86 22.02
C ARG A 356 -1.74 -4.47 22.96
N GLN A 357 -1.90 -5.18 24.07
CA GLN A 357 -2.88 -4.82 25.09
C GLN A 357 -2.61 -3.42 25.68
N PRO A 358 -3.64 -2.59 25.96
CA PRO A 358 -3.45 -1.19 26.38
C PRO A 358 -2.56 -1.03 27.62
N ALA A 359 -2.76 -1.86 28.64
CA ALA A 359 -1.93 -1.84 29.86
C ALA A 359 -0.45 -2.15 29.55
N ARG A 360 -0.18 -3.06 28.61
CA ARG A 360 1.17 -3.39 28.18
C ARG A 360 1.81 -2.27 27.37
N LEU A 361 1.05 -1.64 26.47
CA LEU A 361 1.53 -0.48 25.71
C LEU A 361 1.88 0.68 26.64
N ALA A 362 1.04 0.96 27.64
CA ALA A 362 1.32 1.97 28.67
C ALA A 362 2.58 1.63 29.48
N ALA A 363 2.75 0.37 29.90
CA ALA A 363 3.94 -0.08 30.62
C ALA A 363 5.22 0.07 29.77
N LEU A 364 5.17 -0.26 28.47
CA LEU A 364 6.27 -0.05 27.54
C LEU A 364 6.63 1.44 27.41
N PHE A 365 5.63 2.33 27.31
CA PHE A 365 5.89 3.77 27.27
C PHE A 365 6.60 4.24 28.53
N HIS A 366 6.14 3.81 29.72
CA HIS A 366 6.80 4.13 30.98
C HIS A 366 8.24 3.62 31.05
N LEU A 367 8.50 2.40 30.55
CA LEU A 367 9.84 1.84 30.46
C LEU A 367 10.72 2.67 29.51
N TRP A 368 10.24 3.00 28.32
CA TRP A 368 11.02 3.73 27.33
C TRP A 368 11.32 5.18 27.74
N ARG A 369 10.49 5.79 28.58
CA ARG A 369 10.82 7.09 29.19
C ARG A 369 12.05 7.00 30.11
N ARG A 370 12.26 5.87 30.77
CA ARG A 370 13.43 5.61 31.63
C ARG A 370 14.61 5.08 30.84
N THR A 371 14.35 4.32 29.79
CA THR A 371 15.36 3.67 28.94
C THR A 371 15.04 3.90 27.46
N PRO A 372 15.30 5.11 26.91
CA PRO A 372 14.92 5.44 25.54
C PRO A 372 15.53 4.52 24.48
N ALA A 373 16.72 3.96 24.73
CA ALA A 373 17.39 3.04 23.81
C ALA A 373 16.53 1.81 23.46
N ALA A 374 15.71 1.31 24.39
CA ALA A 374 14.86 0.14 24.16
C ALA A 374 13.76 0.39 23.11
N MET A 375 13.32 1.65 22.95
CA MET A 375 12.35 2.04 21.93
C MET A 375 12.94 1.92 20.52
N TYR A 376 14.21 2.28 20.33
CA TYR A 376 14.89 2.20 19.02
C TYR A 376 15.16 0.75 18.57
N GLN A 377 15.16 -0.19 19.52
CA GLN A 377 15.36 -1.62 19.26
C GLN A 377 14.04 -2.36 19.00
N ALA A 378 12.91 -1.79 19.40
CA ALA A 378 11.60 -2.39 19.23
C ALA A 378 11.11 -2.36 17.78
N ALA A 379 10.19 -3.27 17.46
CA ALA A 379 9.52 -3.30 16.16
C ALA A 379 8.80 -1.97 15.87
N PRO A 380 9.01 -1.34 14.70
CA PRO A 380 8.42 -0.04 14.39
C PRO A 380 6.90 0.05 14.59
N SER A 381 6.13 -0.96 14.17
CA SER A 381 4.67 -0.98 14.37
C SER A 381 4.29 -1.03 15.85
N LEU A 382 5.08 -1.70 16.70
CA LEU A 382 4.88 -1.69 18.15
C LEU A 382 5.18 -0.31 18.73
N VAL A 383 6.24 0.36 18.26
CA VAL A 383 6.57 1.73 18.70
C VAL A 383 5.43 2.69 18.37
N PHE A 384 4.86 2.62 17.17
CA PHE A 384 3.68 3.40 16.82
C PHE A 384 2.46 3.06 17.70
N ALA A 385 2.23 1.78 18.03
CA ALA A 385 1.16 1.38 18.94
C ALA A 385 1.33 2.01 20.33
N VAL A 386 2.55 1.98 20.87
CA VAL A 386 2.89 2.54 22.18
C VAL A 386 2.76 4.06 22.20
N ILE A 387 3.29 4.76 21.19
CA ILE A 387 3.16 6.22 21.06
C ILE A 387 1.69 6.62 20.89
N GLY A 388 0.93 5.90 20.07
CA GLY A 388 -0.51 6.12 19.88
C GLY A 388 -1.30 5.93 21.17
N GLN A 389 -0.99 4.90 21.96
CA GLN A 389 -1.58 4.71 23.29
C GLN A 389 -1.19 5.83 24.25
N ALA A 390 0.09 6.21 24.31
CA ALA A 390 0.55 7.32 25.14
C ALA A 390 -0.13 8.66 24.78
N ARG A 391 -0.41 8.88 23.49
CA ARG A 391 -1.15 10.04 23.01
C ARG A 391 -2.61 10.01 23.48
N ALA A 392 -3.27 8.86 23.36
CA ALA A 392 -4.63 8.65 23.85
C ALA A 392 -4.74 8.83 25.39
N ASP A 393 -3.69 8.47 26.11
CA ASP A 393 -3.61 8.60 27.57
C ASP A 393 -3.17 10.01 28.05
N GLY A 394 -2.96 10.95 27.10
CA GLY A 394 -2.51 12.31 27.41
C GLY A 394 -1.09 12.40 27.97
N LYS A 395 -0.24 11.39 27.71
CA LYS A 395 1.13 11.30 28.24
C LYS A 395 2.20 11.86 27.30
N ILE A 396 1.83 12.19 26.06
CA ILE A 396 2.69 12.86 25.07
C ILE A 396 1.89 13.92 24.31
N SER A 397 2.49 15.09 24.07
CA SER A 397 1.89 16.16 23.26
C SER A 397 2.10 15.89 21.76
N PRO A 398 1.30 16.48 20.85
CA PRO A 398 1.51 16.34 19.41
C PRO A 398 2.91 16.75 18.95
N GLU A 399 3.46 17.80 19.55
CA GLU A 399 4.75 18.38 19.18
C GLU A 399 5.89 17.43 19.57
N SER A 400 5.80 16.90 20.80
CA SER A 400 6.75 15.91 21.32
C SER A 400 6.69 14.61 20.54
N GLU A 401 5.48 14.18 20.20
CA GLU A 401 5.23 13.01 19.36
C GLU A 401 5.83 13.18 17.97
N SER A 402 5.56 14.30 17.29
CA SER A 402 6.07 14.58 15.96
C SER A 402 7.61 14.55 15.95
N THR A 403 8.23 15.23 16.90
CA THR A 403 9.69 15.24 17.08
C THR A 403 10.25 13.84 17.31
N LEU A 404 9.57 13.03 18.13
CA LEU A 404 9.99 11.68 18.43
C LEU A 404 9.87 10.75 17.21
N VAL A 405 8.75 10.79 16.51
CA VAL A 405 8.51 9.97 15.32
C VAL A 405 9.52 10.34 14.22
N ALA A 406 9.80 11.61 13.99
CA ALA A 406 10.82 12.05 13.02
C ALA A 406 12.20 11.43 13.34
N LYS A 407 12.63 11.46 14.61
CA LYS A 407 13.90 10.84 15.06
C LYS A 407 13.92 9.32 14.84
N LEU A 408 12.81 8.65 15.14
CA LEU A 408 12.67 7.21 14.95
C LEU A 408 12.71 6.81 13.48
N LEU A 409 12.01 7.54 12.60
CA LEU A 409 12.05 7.32 11.15
C LEU A 409 13.48 7.47 10.61
N THR A 410 14.19 8.53 11.01
CA THR A 410 15.60 8.72 10.66
C THR A 410 16.47 7.57 11.17
N HIS A 411 16.27 7.12 12.41
CA HIS A 411 17.02 6.02 12.97
C HIS A 411 16.79 4.71 12.20
N TRP A 412 15.53 4.35 11.90
CA TRP A 412 15.21 3.11 11.19
C TRP A 412 15.73 3.13 9.76
N ALA A 413 15.64 4.27 9.07
CA ALA A 413 16.23 4.46 7.76
C ALA A 413 17.75 4.22 7.79
N LEU A 414 18.46 4.89 8.71
CA LEU A 414 19.91 4.73 8.87
C LEU A 414 20.30 3.30 9.22
N ARG A 415 19.65 2.70 10.22
CA ARG A 415 19.91 1.33 10.68
C ARG A 415 19.71 0.32 9.55
N SER A 416 18.61 0.43 8.80
CA SER A 416 18.33 -0.44 7.66
C SER A 416 19.46 -0.39 6.61
N THR A 417 19.93 0.81 6.26
CA THR A 417 21.04 0.98 5.32
C THR A 417 22.35 0.38 5.85
N LEU A 418 22.68 0.60 7.12
CA LEU A 418 23.91 0.07 7.74
C LEU A 418 23.88 -1.45 7.90
N ASP A 419 22.78 -2.01 8.40
CA ASP A 419 22.58 -3.45 8.56
C ASP A 419 22.69 -4.16 7.21
N MET A 420 22.10 -3.59 6.15
CA MET A 420 22.22 -4.13 4.79
C MET A 420 23.66 -4.08 4.26
N SER A 421 24.37 -2.97 4.50
CA SER A 421 25.76 -2.82 4.09
C SER A 421 26.67 -3.84 4.79
N ALA A 422 26.46 -4.06 6.09
CA ALA A 422 27.17 -5.08 6.87
C ALA A 422 26.87 -6.51 6.39
N HIS A 423 25.61 -6.82 6.07
CA HIS A 423 25.23 -8.13 5.50
C HIS A 423 25.87 -8.39 4.12
N CYS A 424 25.99 -7.36 3.29
CA CYS A 424 26.67 -7.47 2.00
C CYS A 424 28.18 -7.68 2.15
N ALA A 425 28.81 -7.04 3.15
CA ALA A 425 30.24 -7.18 3.41
C ALA A 425 30.63 -8.57 3.99
N THR A 426 29.72 -9.20 4.74
CA THR A 426 29.99 -10.45 5.47
C THR A 426 29.62 -11.72 4.71
N LYS A 427 28.81 -11.66 3.65
CA LYS A 427 28.48 -12.83 2.84
C LYS A 427 29.64 -13.17 1.89
N PRO A 428 30.26 -14.36 1.98
CA PRO A 428 31.24 -14.78 0.99
C PRO A 428 30.58 -14.80 -0.39
N THR A 429 31.25 -14.21 -1.38
CA THR A 429 30.87 -14.24 -2.79
C THR A 429 30.87 -15.67 -3.29
N ARG A 430 29.79 -16.40 -3.02
CA ARG A 430 29.53 -17.72 -3.60
C ARG A 430 29.47 -17.49 -5.10
N ARG A 431 30.49 -17.99 -5.84
CA ARG A 431 30.65 -17.85 -7.30
C ARG A 431 29.27 -17.84 -7.95
N LEU A 432 28.82 -16.65 -8.33
CA LEU A 432 27.62 -16.49 -9.15
C LEU A 432 27.88 -17.33 -10.39
N ARG A 433 27.19 -18.48 -10.52
CA ARG A 433 27.04 -19.13 -11.83
C ARG A 433 26.58 -18.01 -12.74
N ARG A 434 27.35 -17.74 -13.81
CA ARG A 434 27.08 -16.71 -14.81
C ARG A 434 25.67 -16.92 -15.39
N SER A 435 24.63 -16.42 -14.72
CA SER A 435 23.42 -16.00 -15.39
C SER A 435 23.81 -14.67 -16.03
N SER A 436 24.24 -14.74 -17.28
CA SER A 436 24.60 -13.59 -18.09
C SER A 436 23.41 -12.63 -18.17
N VAL A 437 23.33 -11.69 -17.23
CA VAL A 437 22.79 -10.37 -17.54
C VAL A 437 23.82 -9.75 -18.47
N GLN A 438 23.73 -10.07 -19.76
CA GLN A 438 24.40 -9.29 -20.79
C GLN A 438 23.79 -7.89 -20.75
N LEU A 439 24.38 -7.01 -19.95
CA LEU A 439 24.28 -5.58 -20.11
C LEU A 439 25.01 -5.26 -21.41
N HIS A 440 24.33 -5.37 -22.55
CA HIS A 440 24.75 -4.69 -23.77
C HIS A 440 24.50 -3.20 -23.56
N MET A 441 25.35 -2.56 -22.75
CA MET A 441 25.52 -1.11 -22.76
C MET A 441 26.49 -0.81 -23.90
N LYS A 442 25.97 -0.59 -25.11
CA LYS A 442 26.69 0.26 -26.06
C LYS A 442 26.56 1.68 -25.51
N VAL A 443 27.61 2.15 -24.85
CA VAL A 443 27.82 3.57 -24.62
C VAL A 443 28.01 4.18 -26.00
N VAL A 444 27.05 5.02 -26.41
CA VAL A 444 27.20 5.98 -27.50
C VAL A 444 26.89 7.34 -26.92
#